data_AF-A0A973E672-F1
#
_entry.id   AF-A0A973E672-F1
#
_cell.length_a   1.000
_cell.length_b   1.000
_cell.length_c   1.000
_cell.angle_alpha   90.00
_cell.angle_beta   90.00
_cell.angle_gamma   90.00
#
_symmetry.space_group_name_H-M   'P 1'
#
loop_
_entity.id
_entity.type
_entity.pdbx_description
1 polymer ?
#
loop_
_entity_poly.entity_id
_entity_poly.type
_entity_poly.pdbx_seq_one_letter_code
_entity_poly.pdbx_strand_id
1 'polypeptide(L)'
;MNVILITACPSGMATTFLAARRLEQAALRRGWQPRVEMHGELEPVAPVSEQAIAEADLVVVAADRVPEPSRFVGKRLYRAAVQQALPDPEAFLERAAREATAFDAASEPANAPAVAEAEPSRARRIVAVTACPTGVAHTFMAAEALEQAGRALGHRIHVETQGSVGAQNPIGEADIEAADIVLLACDIEVDDTRFAGKPIYRTSTSSALKQPQQTIQKALEEAQVESVG
;
A
#
# COMPACT_ATOMS: atom_id res chain seq x y z
N MET A 1 -6.28 -5.23 -31.20
CA MET A 1 -6.87 -5.68 -29.93
C MET A 1 -7.00 -4.48 -29.02
N ASN A 2 -8.20 -4.17 -28.58
CA ASN A 2 -8.48 -3.13 -27.60
C ASN A 2 -8.20 -3.71 -26.21
N VAL A 3 -7.25 -3.12 -25.49
CA VAL A 3 -6.85 -3.60 -24.17
C VAL A 3 -7.05 -2.49 -23.14
N ILE A 4 -7.66 -2.84 -22.01
CA ILE A 4 -7.70 -1.97 -20.85
C ILE A 4 -6.58 -2.39 -19.90
N LEU A 5 -5.77 -1.43 -19.46
CA LEU A 5 -4.69 -1.61 -18.52
C LEU A 5 -5.05 -0.86 -17.24
N ILE A 6 -5.26 -1.59 -16.15
CA ILE A 6 -5.55 -0.99 -14.84
C ILE A 6 -4.33 -1.21 -13.96
N THR A 7 -3.78 -0.16 -13.36
CA THR A 7 -2.67 -0.28 -12.42
C THR A 7 -3.03 0.36 -11.08
N ALA A 8 -2.71 -0.35 -10.00
CA ALA A 8 -2.83 0.17 -8.64
C ALA A 8 -1.77 -0.50 -7.76
N CYS A 9 -1.00 0.30 -7.02
CA CYS A 9 -0.01 -0.21 -6.08
C CYS A 9 -0.17 0.50 -4.73
N PRO A 10 -0.34 -0.23 -3.61
CA PRO A 10 -0.39 0.37 -2.28
C PRO A 10 0.98 0.87 -1.80
N SER A 11 2.07 0.39 -2.40
CA SER A 11 3.45 0.68 -1.99
C SER A 11 4.04 1.97 -2.60
N GLY A 12 3.19 2.94 -2.95
CA GLY A 12 3.62 4.28 -3.38
C GLY A 12 3.50 4.60 -4.88
N MET A 13 3.46 5.90 -5.15
CA MET A 13 3.02 6.52 -6.41
C MET A 13 3.91 6.20 -7.63
N ALA A 14 5.23 6.09 -7.42
CA ALA A 14 6.20 5.86 -8.51
C ALA A 14 6.02 4.50 -9.19
N THR A 15 5.68 3.48 -8.39
CA THR A 15 5.50 2.09 -8.87
C THR A 15 4.26 1.96 -9.75
N THR A 16 3.15 2.58 -9.36
CA THR A 16 1.90 2.60 -10.13
C THR A 16 2.10 3.25 -11.49
N PHE A 17 2.74 4.43 -11.52
CA PHE A 17 2.98 5.17 -12.75
C PHE A 17 3.95 4.44 -13.68
N LEU A 18 5.06 3.91 -13.14
CA LEU A 18 6.04 3.18 -13.93
C LEU A 18 5.44 1.91 -14.54
N ALA A 19 4.64 1.15 -13.77
CA ALA A 19 3.95 -0.03 -14.27
C ALA A 19 2.99 0.33 -15.41
N ALA A 20 2.19 1.39 -15.25
CA ALA A 20 1.26 1.86 -16.26
C ALA A 20 1.98 2.19 -17.58
N ARG A 21 3.04 2.99 -17.52
CA ARG A 21 3.80 3.41 -18.72
C ARG A 21 4.51 2.24 -19.38
N ARG A 22 5.08 1.32 -18.61
CA ARG A 22 5.75 0.13 -19.16
C ARG A 22 4.77 -0.83 -19.83
N LEU A 23 3.61 -1.06 -19.23
CA LEU A 23 2.55 -1.90 -19.82
C LEU A 23 1.94 -1.24 -21.06
N GLU A 24 1.67 0.06 -21.02
CA GLU A 24 1.17 0.84 -22.16
C GLU A 24 2.13 0.75 -23.35
N GLN A 25 3.43 1.01 -23.11
CA GLN A 25 4.44 0.93 -24.17
C GLN A 25 4.59 -0.49 -24.73
N ALA A 26 4.51 -1.52 -23.88
CA ALA A 26 4.56 -2.91 -24.33
C ALA A 26 3.32 -3.29 -25.16
N ALA A 27 2.13 -2.85 -24.76
CA ALA A 27 0.90 -3.06 -25.53
C ALA A 27 0.99 -2.40 -26.91
N LEU A 28 1.48 -1.15 -26.98
CA LEU A 28 1.68 -0.45 -28.24
C LEU A 28 2.68 -1.17 -29.17
N ARG A 29 3.78 -1.71 -28.64
CA ARG A 29 4.75 -2.49 -29.43
C ARG A 29 4.13 -3.75 -30.06
N ARG A 30 3.12 -4.33 -29.41
CA ARG A 30 2.35 -5.49 -29.93
C ARG A 30 1.25 -5.09 -30.92
N GLY A 31 1.10 -3.81 -31.24
CA GLY A 31 0.01 -3.30 -32.06
C GLY A 31 -1.36 -3.34 -31.37
N TRP A 32 -1.38 -3.36 -30.04
CA TRP A 32 -2.62 -3.26 -29.27
C TRP A 32 -2.99 -1.80 -29.07
N GLN A 33 -4.26 -1.54 -28.79
CA GLN A 33 -4.79 -0.21 -28.51
C GLN A 33 -5.08 -0.11 -27.00
N PRO A 34 -4.12 0.36 -26.19
CA PRO A 34 -4.30 0.46 -24.75
C PRO A 34 -5.19 1.65 -24.37
N ARG A 35 -6.02 1.42 -23.35
CA ARG A 35 -6.64 2.45 -22.51
C ARG A 35 -6.15 2.21 -21.09
N VAL A 36 -5.56 3.23 -20.48
CA VAL A 36 -4.93 3.10 -19.17
C VAL A 36 -5.77 3.77 -18.10
N GLU A 37 -6.07 3.05 -17.02
CA GLU A 37 -6.69 3.57 -15.81
C GLU A 37 -5.71 3.38 -14.65
N MET A 38 -5.18 4.49 -14.14
CA MET A 38 -4.19 4.48 -13.06
C MET A 38 -4.86 4.88 -11.75
N HIS A 39 -4.68 4.05 -10.72
CA HIS A 39 -5.17 4.29 -9.36
C HIS A 39 -3.98 4.62 -8.45
N GLY A 40 -3.72 5.91 -8.25
CA GLY A 40 -2.65 6.43 -7.39
C GLY A 40 -3.03 7.77 -6.76
N GLU A 41 -2.21 8.27 -5.82
CA GLU A 41 -2.52 9.48 -5.05
C GLU A 41 -2.14 10.81 -5.76
N LEU A 42 -1.39 10.76 -6.86
CA LEU A 42 -0.89 11.94 -7.59
C LEU A 42 -1.91 12.60 -8.52
N GLU A 43 -2.80 11.81 -9.12
CA GLU A 43 -3.74 12.28 -10.13
C GLU A 43 -5.14 11.73 -9.84
N PRO A 44 -6.20 12.52 -10.07
CA PRO A 44 -7.56 12.01 -10.02
C PRO A 44 -7.67 10.80 -10.96
N VAL A 45 -8.19 9.69 -10.44
CA VAL A 45 -8.46 8.50 -11.26
C VAL A 45 -9.39 8.91 -12.39
N ALA A 46 -8.93 8.71 -13.63
CA ALA A 46 -9.75 8.84 -14.82
C ALA A 46 -10.28 7.45 -15.20
N PRO A 47 -11.49 7.07 -14.76
CA PRO A 47 -12.03 5.75 -15.05
C PRO A 47 -12.24 5.57 -16.56
N VAL A 48 -11.92 4.39 -17.08
CA VAL A 48 -12.24 4.00 -18.45
C VAL A 48 -13.76 4.05 -18.66
N SER A 49 -14.18 4.70 -19.75
CA SER A 49 -15.60 4.84 -20.08
C SER A 49 -16.28 3.48 -20.32
N GLU A 50 -17.59 3.41 -20.07
CA GLU A 50 -18.39 2.21 -20.32
C GLU A 50 -18.28 1.72 -21.77
N GLN A 51 -18.23 2.65 -22.73
CA GLN A 51 -18.03 2.32 -24.14
C GLN A 51 -16.67 1.63 -24.38
N ALA A 52 -15.59 2.16 -23.82
CA ALA A 52 -14.28 1.56 -23.97
C ALA A 52 -14.20 0.19 -23.27
N ILE A 53 -14.91 0.00 -22.15
CA ILE A 53 -15.08 -1.31 -21.51
C ILE A 53 -15.85 -2.26 -22.42
N ALA A 54 -16.95 -1.82 -23.03
CA ALA A 54 -17.75 -2.60 -23.96
C ALA A 54 -16.92 -3.07 -25.17
N GLU A 55 -16.07 -2.21 -25.70
CA GLU A 55 -15.19 -2.46 -26.86
C GLU A 55 -13.88 -3.22 -26.51
N ALA A 56 -13.57 -3.41 -25.23
CA ALA A 56 -12.35 -4.08 -24.80
C ALA A 56 -12.40 -5.60 -25.08
N ASP A 57 -11.35 -6.08 -25.77
CA ASP A 57 -11.11 -7.50 -26.03
C ASP A 57 -10.47 -8.21 -24.82
N LEU A 58 -9.73 -7.43 -24.01
CA LEU A 58 -8.96 -7.87 -22.86
C LEU A 58 -8.88 -6.76 -21.80
N VAL A 59 -9.06 -7.13 -20.54
CA VAL A 59 -8.80 -6.29 -19.38
C VAL A 59 -7.62 -6.89 -18.61
N VAL A 60 -6.58 -6.10 -18.41
CA VAL A 60 -5.39 -6.50 -17.66
C VAL A 60 -5.29 -5.63 -16.42
N VAL A 61 -5.36 -6.26 -15.26
CA VAL A 61 -5.29 -5.59 -13.96
C VAL A 61 -3.96 -5.94 -13.30
N ALA A 62 -3.05 -4.97 -13.26
CA ALA A 62 -1.79 -5.04 -12.53
C ALA A 62 -1.98 -4.39 -11.15
N ALA A 63 -2.71 -5.10 -10.28
CA ALA A 63 -3.08 -4.69 -8.93
C ALA A 63 -3.53 -5.91 -8.11
N ASP A 64 -3.56 -5.75 -6.78
CA ASP A 64 -4.03 -6.80 -5.88
C ASP A 64 -5.54 -7.06 -5.96
N ARG A 65 -6.30 -6.05 -6.42
CA ARG A 65 -7.76 -6.07 -6.56
C ARG A 65 -8.21 -5.41 -7.86
N VAL A 66 -9.37 -5.78 -8.37
CA VAL A 66 -10.01 -5.07 -9.48
C VAL A 66 -10.78 -3.87 -8.91
N PRO A 67 -10.45 -2.62 -9.29
CA PRO A 67 -11.24 -1.46 -8.91
C PRO A 67 -12.64 -1.54 -9.53
N GLU A 68 -13.68 -1.26 -8.74
CA GLU A 68 -15.08 -1.27 -9.20
C GLU A 68 -15.44 -2.51 -10.05
N PRO A 69 -15.31 -3.73 -9.49
CA PRO A 69 -15.33 -4.98 -10.27
C PRO A 69 -16.63 -5.20 -11.04
N SER A 70 -17.74 -4.62 -10.59
CA SER A 70 -19.03 -4.65 -11.30
C SER A 70 -18.94 -4.13 -12.74
N ARG A 71 -18.01 -3.23 -13.06
CA ARG A 71 -17.80 -2.69 -14.42
C ARG A 71 -17.25 -3.72 -15.41
N PHE A 72 -16.61 -4.78 -14.92
CA PHE A 72 -15.86 -5.73 -15.77
C PHE A 72 -16.48 -7.12 -15.83
N VAL A 73 -17.68 -7.33 -15.25
CA VAL A 73 -18.37 -8.64 -15.26
C VAL A 73 -18.54 -9.14 -16.70
N GLY A 74 -18.16 -10.40 -16.93
CA GLY A 74 -18.18 -11.07 -18.22
C GLY A 74 -17.04 -10.71 -19.18
N LYS A 75 -16.19 -9.72 -18.84
CA LYS A 75 -15.03 -9.36 -19.68
C LYS A 75 -13.91 -10.38 -19.51
N ARG A 76 -13.10 -10.58 -20.55
CA ARG A 76 -11.86 -11.37 -20.44
C ARG A 76 -10.88 -10.58 -19.60
N LEU A 77 -10.68 -11.01 -18.36
CA LEU A 77 -9.86 -10.30 -17.38
C LEU A 77 -8.73 -11.21 -16.90
N TYR A 78 -7.53 -10.63 -16.82
CA TYR A 78 -6.41 -11.21 -16.11
C TYR A 78 -5.94 -10.25 -15.02
N ARG A 79 -5.79 -10.75 -13.79
CA ARG A 79 -5.33 -9.99 -12.63
C ARG A 79 -4.05 -10.59 -12.08
N ALA A 80 -3.05 -9.76 -11.83
CA ALA A 80 -1.84 -10.13 -11.11
C ALA A 80 -1.20 -8.93 -10.41
N ALA A 81 -0.35 -9.20 -9.43
CA ALA A 81 0.36 -8.15 -8.69
C ALA A 81 1.25 -7.31 -9.62
N VAL A 82 1.30 -6.00 -9.36
CA VAL A 82 2.03 -5.03 -10.20
C VAL A 82 3.53 -5.33 -10.30
N GLN A 83 4.12 -5.90 -9.24
CA GLN A 83 5.54 -6.29 -9.19
C GLN A 83 5.88 -7.36 -10.24
N GLN A 84 4.90 -8.15 -10.70
CA GLN A 84 5.11 -9.15 -11.75
C GLN A 84 5.14 -8.52 -13.16
N ALA A 85 4.60 -7.30 -13.32
CA ALA A 85 4.56 -6.60 -14.60
C ALA A 85 5.83 -5.77 -14.86
N LEU A 86 6.52 -5.33 -13.80
CA LEU A 86 7.66 -4.42 -13.93
C LEU A 86 8.90 -5.03 -14.60
N PRO A 87 9.35 -6.25 -14.26
CA PRO A 87 10.58 -6.82 -14.83
C PRO A 87 10.43 -7.04 -16.34
N ASP A 88 9.32 -7.65 -16.76
CA ASP A 88 9.01 -7.96 -18.15
C ASP A 88 7.52 -7.71 -18.46
N PRO A 89 7.18 -6.49 -18.90
CA PRO A 89 5.80 -6.11 -19.22
C PRO A 89 5.26 -6.86 -20.45
N GLU A 90 6.12 -7.30 -21.36
CA GLU A 90 5.69 -7.97 -22.58
C GLU A 90 5.28 -9.40 -22.29
N ALA A 91 6.11 -10.15 -21.57
CA ALA A 91 5.75 -11.48 -21.09
C ALA A 91 4.52 -11.44 -20.16
N PHE A 92 4.35 -10.37 -19.38
CA PHE A 92 3.16 -10.18 -18.55
C PHE A 92 1.89 -10.06 -19.41
N LEU A 93 1.91 -9.24 -20.46
CA LEU A 93 0.78 -9.09 -21.38
C LEU A 93 0.48 -10.38 -22.17
N GLU A 94 1.50 -11.16 -22.51
CA GLU A 94 1.32 -12.47 -23.16
C GLU A 94 0.59 -13.46 -22.27
N ARG A 95 1.04 -13.59 -21.02
CA ARG A 95 0.35 -14.41 -20.03
C ARG A 95 -1.09 -13.92 -19.86
N ALA A 96 -1.29 -12.61 -19.74
CA ALA A 96 -2.62 -12.03 -19.61
C ALA A 96 -3.54 -12.40 -20.78
N ALA A 97 -3.07 -12.28 -22.03
CA ALA A 97 -3.88 -12.65 -23.20
C ALA A 97 -4.22 -14.14 -23.28
N ARG A 98 -3.34 -15.00 -22.76
CA ARG A 98 -3.51 -16.46 -22.74
C ARG A 98 -4.41 -16.94 -21.60
N GLU A 99 -4.26 -16.36 -20.41
CA GLU A 99 -4.85 -16.85 -19.16
C GLU A 99 -6.08 -16.05 -18.74
N ALA A 100 -6.37 -14.91 -19.37
CA ALA A 100 -7.58 -14.15 -19.11
C ALA A 100 -8.84 -14.97 -19.38
N THR A 101 -9.71 -15.02 -18.38
CA THR A 101 -11.00 -15.71 -18.41
C THR A 101 -12.14 -14.72 -18.22
N ALA A 102 -13.38 -15.15 -18.48
CA ALA A 102 -14.54 -14.31 -18.24
C ALA A 102 -14.64 -14.00 -16.74
N PHE A 103 -14.61 -12.71 -16.42
CA PHE A 103 -14.60 -12.24 -15.04
C PHE A 103 -15.97 -12.38 -14.39
N ASP A 104 -15.98 -12.95 -13.19
CA ASP A 104 -17.15 -12.96 -12.32
C ASP A 104 -16.82 -12.14 -11.07
N ALA A 105 -17.56 -11.07 -10.82
CA ALA A 105 -17.35 -10.22 -9.65
C ALA A 105 -17.61 -10.95 -8.33
N ALA A 106 -18.34 -12.08 -8.33
CA ALA A 106 -18.49 -12.95 -7.17
C ALA A 106 -17.24 -13.83 -6.91
N SER A 107 -16.36 -13.97 -7.90
CA SER A 107 -15.06 -14.65 -7.81
C SER A 107 -13.93 -13.71 -7.38
N GLU A 108 -14.14 -12.39 -7.43
CA GLU A 108 -13.34 -11.47 -6.63
C GLU A 108 -13.68 -11.69 -5.16
N PRO A 109 -12.71 -11.60 -4.25
CA PRO A 109 -13.03 -11.52 -2.82
C PRO A 109 -14.00 -10.36 -2.61
N ALA A 110 -15.27 -10.70 -2.37
CA ALA A 110 -16.36 -9.75 -2.20
C ALA A 110 -16.07 -8.90 -0.98
N ASN A 111 -15.81 -7.61 -1.21
CA ASN A 111 -15.73 -6.55 -0.21
C ASN A 111 -15.20 -7.00 1.17
N ALA A 112 -13.92 -7.34 1.23
CA ALA A 112 -13.13 -7.38 2.45
C ALA A 112 -11.72 -6.87 2.09
N PRO A 113 -11.06 -6.05 2.93
CA PRO A 113 -9.66 -5.70 2.70
C PRO A 113 -8.85 -7.00 2.56
N ALA A 114 -7.90 -7.01 1.63
CA ALA A 114 -7.09 -8.18 1.30
C ALA A 114 -6.53 -8.84 2.58
N VAL A 115 -6.99 -10.06 2.87
CA VAL A 115 -6.35 -10.96 3.85
C VAL A 115 -6.51 -12.41 3.42
N ALA A 116 -5.36 -13.05 3.25
CA ALA A 116 -5.07 -14.45 3.55
C ALA A 116 -3.52 -14.53 3.60
N GLU A 117 -2.82 -14.88 4.68
CA GLU A 117 -3.22 -15.47 5.96
C GLU A 117 -2.23 -15.04 7.06
N ALA A 118 -2.76 -14.55 8.18
CA ALA A 118 -2.29 -14.81 9.54
C ALA A 118 -3.48 -14.52 10.48
N GLU A 119 -3.74 -15.43 11.43
CA GLU A 119 -4.79 -15.47 12.46
C GLU A 119 -5.43 -14.13 12.90
N PRO A 120 -6.70 -14.12 13.36
CA PRO A 120 -7.40 -12.90 13.78
C PRO A 120 -6.83 -12.39 15.11
N SER A 121 -5.63 -11.80 15.07
CA SER A 121 -5.28 -10.78 16.04
C SER A 121 -6.08 -9.54 15.66
N ARG A 122 -6.94 -9.07 16.56
CA ARG A 122 -7.74 -7.85 16.39
C ARG A 122 -6.90 -6.78 15.70
N ALA A 123 -7.37 -6.24 14.58
CA ALA A 123 -6.72 -5.11 13.91
C ALA A 123 -6.37 -4.04 14.94
N ARG A 124 -5.08 -3.89 15.26
CA ARG A 124 -4.59 -2.96 16.28
C ARG A 124 -4.53 -1.55 15.72
N ARG A 125 -4.72 -0.57 16.61
CA ARG A 125 -4.49 0.85 16.36
C ARG A 125 -3.10 1.19 16.87
N ILE A 126 -2.22 1.53 15.95
CA ILE A 126 -0.82 1.84 16.19
C ILE A 126 -0.64 3.34 15.93
N VAL A 127 -0.04 4.05 16.86
CA VAL A 127 0.54 5.37 16.58
C VAL A 127 2.05 5.22 16.59
N ALA A 128 2.74 5.87 15.67
CA ALA A 128 4.20 5.78 15.59
C ALA A 128 4.85 7.14 15.43
N VAL A 129 6.05 7.30 15.98
CA VAL A 129 6.90 8.46 15.75
C VAL A 129 8.18 7.98 15.07
N THR A 130 8.57 8.61 13.96
CA THR A 130 9.90 8.41 13.37
C THR A 130 10.74 9.66 13.57
N ALA A 131 12.01 9.50 13.95
CA ALA A 131 12.91 10.64 14.13
C ALA A 131 14.38 10.30 13.88
N CYS A 132 15.02 10.91 12.89
CA CYS A 132 16.43 10.70 12.56
C CYS A 132 17.22 12.02 12.64
N PRO A 133 18.42 12.06 13.27
CA PRO A 133 19.21 13.29 13.38
C PRO A 133 19.85 13.70 12.04
N THR A 134 20.06 12.73 11.14
CA THR A 134 20.84 12.92 9.90
C THR A 134 20.02 13.45 8.72
N GLY A 135 18.78 13.85 8.95
CA GLY A 135 17.96 14.59 7.99
C GLY A 135 16.59 13.96 7.72
N VAL A 136 15.86 14.58 6.80
CA VAL A 136 14.46 14.25 6.48
C VAL A 136 14.26 12.90 5.81
N ALA A 137 15.25 12.40 5.09
CA ALA A 137 15.11 11.22 4.23
C ALA A 137 14.77 9.95 5.02
N HIS A 138 15.61 9.55 5.98
CA HIS A 138 15.35 8.34 6.77
C HIS A 138 14.10 8.46 7.63
N THR A 139 13.79 9.64 8.15
CA THR A 139 12.56 9.89 8.90
C THR A 139 11.31 9.62 8.06
N PHE A 140 11.24 10.18 6.85
CA PHE A 140 10.10 9.97 5.96
C PHE A 140 10.06 8.55 5.38
N MET A 141 11.21 8.00 4.98
CA MET A 141 11.28 6.64 4.45
C MET A 141 10.88 5.59 5.48
N ALA A 142 11.29 5.76 6.74
CA ALA A 142 10.88 4.87 7.82
C ALA A 142 9.37 4.98 8.09
N ALA A 143 8.81 6.19 8.03
CA ALA A 143 7.38 6.39 8.23
C ALA A 143 6.56 5.71 7.13
N GLU A 144 6.92 5.92 5.86
CA GLU A 144 6.27 5.28 4.73
C GLU A 144 6.38 3.75 4.81
N ALA A 145 7.54 3.22 5.17
CA ALA A 145 7.75 1.79 5.34
C ALA A 145 6.86 1.19 6.44
N LEU A 146 6.72 1.88 7.57
CA LEU A 146 5.84 1.47 8.66
C LEU A 146 4.36 1.55 8.27
N GLU A 147 3.93 2.61 7.58
CA GLU A 147 2.55 2.74 7.12
C GLU A 147 2.16 1.59 6.17
N GLN A 148 3.02 1.31 5.20
CA GLN A 148 2.81 0.22 4.25
C GLN A 148 2.76 -1.14 4.96
N ALA A 149 3.69 -1.39 5.89
CA ALA A 149 3.72 -2.65 6.63
C ALA A 149 2.53 -2.81 7.58
N GLY A 150 2.12 -1.76 8.29
CA GLY A 150 0.97 -1.79 9.18
C GLY A 150 -0.31 -2.10 8.43
N ARG A 151 -0.52 -1.45 7.28
CA ARG A 151 -1.65 -1.74 6.38
C ARG A 151 -1.58 -3.18 5.84
N ALA A 152 -0.40 -3.66 5.44
CA ALA A 152 -0.21 -5.02 4.95
C ALA A 152 -0.47 -6.09 6.04
N LEU A 153 -0.21 -5.79 7.30
CA LEU A 153 -0.51 -6.64 8.46
C LEU A 153 -1.97 -6.49 8.96
N GLY A 154 -2.79 -5.66 8.31
CA GLY A 154 -4.19 -5.45 8.70
C GLY A 154 -4.37 -4.57 9.94
N HIS A 155 -3.38 -3.75 10.29
CA HIS A 155 -3.43 -2.80 11.39
C HIS A 155 -3.74 -1.39 10.90
N ARG A 156 -4.35 -0.58 11.76
CA ARG A 156 -4.45 0.87 11.55
C ARG A 156 -3.20 1.50 12.12
N ILE A 157 -2.46 2.26 11.30
CA ILE A 157 -1.26 2.94 11.74
C ILE A 157 -1.30 4.40 11.31
N HIS A 158 -0.94 5.29 12.23
CA HIS A 158 -0.73 6.72 11.98
C HIS A 158 0.70 7.07 12.40
N VAL A 159 1.49 7.66 11.50
CA VAL A 159 2.90 7.95 11.74
C VAL A 159 3.19 9.45 11.72
N GLU A 160 3.68 9.97 12.83
CA GLU A 160 4.22 11.31 12.94
C GLU A 160 5.73 11.28 12.64
N THR A 161 6.19 12.21 11.80
CA THR A 161 7.62 12.34 11.52
C THR A 161 8.19 13.55 12.24
N GLN A 162 9.30 13.40 12.95
CA GLN A 162 10.01 14.49 13.61
C GLN A 162 11.43 14.59 13.04
N GLY A 163 11.74 15.71 12.39
CA GLY A 163 13.06 15.95 11.82
C GLY A 163 13.45 17.42 11.82
N SER A 164 14.46 17.78 11.02
CA SER A 164 14.94 19.16 10.90
C SER A 164 13.90 20.16 10.38
N VAL A 165 12.84 19.66 9.73
CA VAL A 165 11.70 20.45 9.23
C VAL A 165 10.53 20.53 10.22
N GLY A 166 10.73 20.07 11.46
CA GLY A 166 9.69 19.98 12.48
C GLY A 166 8.84 18.71 12.39
N ALA A 167 7.78 18.67 13.20
CA ALA A 167 6.82 17.57 13.20
C ALA A 167 5.87 17.67 11.99
N GLN A 168 5.63 16.54 11.31
CA GLN A 168 4.61 16.41 10.27
C GLN A 168 3.67 15.25 10.61
N ASN A 169 2.41 15.35 10.15
CA ASN A 169 1.33 14.43 10.48
C ASN A 169 1.18 14.22 12.01
N PRO A 170 1.06 15.30 12.79
CA PRO A 170 1.02 15.20 14.25
C PRO A 170 -0.08 14.23 14.70
N ILE A 171 0.23 13.36 15.65
CA ILE A 171 -0.76 12.44 16.23
C ILE A 171 -1.68 13.25 17.14
N GLY A 172 -2.98 13.20 16.87
CA GLY A 172 -3.99 13.86 17.72
C GLY A 172 -4.26 13.08 19.00
N GLU A 173 -4.72 13.76 20.05
CA GLU A 173 -5.03 13.14 21.35
C GLU A 173 -6.01 11.97 21.24
N ALA A 174 -7.04 12.09 20.39
CA ALA A 174 -8.01 11.03 20.17
C ALA A 174 -7.38 9.76 19.55
N ASP A 175 -6.37 9.92 18.69
CA ASP A 175 -5.65 8.79 18.10
C ASP A 175 -4.73 8.13 19.13
N ILE A 176 -4.11 8.92 20.01
CA ILE A 176 -3.34 8.40 21.16
C ILE A 176 -4.26 7.62 22.10
N GLU A 177 -5.39 8.20 22.48
CA GLU A 177 -6.36 7.56 23.37
C GLU A 177 -6.89 6.25 22.77
N ALA A 178 -7.16 6.22 21.46
CA ALA A 178 -7.60 5.02 20.76
C ALA A 178 -6.47 4.03 20.46
N ALA A 179 -5.19 4.42 20.58
CA ALA A 179 -4.07 3.55 20.25
C ALA A 179 -3.98 2.38 21.24
N ASP A 180 -3.80 1.18 20.68
CA ASP A 180 -3.44 -0.03 21.42
C ASP A 180 -1.96 -0.03 21.80
N ILE A 181 -1.12 0.64 21.00
CA ILE A 181 0.33 0.65 21.12
C ILE A 181 0.93 1.90 20.47
N VAL A 182 2.05 2.33 21.02
CA VAL A 182 2.90 3.41 20.52
C VAL A 182 4.24 2.84 20.05
N LEU A 183 4.63 3.12 18.82
CA LEU A 183 5.90 2.70 18.22
C LEU A 183 6.83 3.92 18.05
N LEU A 184 7.90 4.01 18.83
CA LEU A 184 8.91 5.07 18.72
C LEU A 184 10.11 4.53 17.94
N ALA A 185 10.16 4.81 16.65
CA ALA A 185 11.26 4.46 15.76
C ALA A 185 12.19 5.66 15.60
N CYS A 186 13.01 5.93 16.62
CA CYS A 186 13.74 7.18 16.77
C CYS A 186 15.24 6.92 17.03
N ASP A 187 16.09 7.70 16.38
CA ASP A 187 17.54 7.76 16.63
C ASP A 187 17.92 9.05 17.40
N ILE A 188 16.92 9.82 17.83
CA ILE A 188 17.02 10.95 18.77
C ILE A 188 15.96 10.80 19.85
N GLU A 189 16.17 11.47 20.98
CA GLU A 189 15.13 11.58 22.00
C GLU A 189 13.92 12.36 21.47
N VAL A 190 12.73 11.85 21.76
CA VAL A 190 11.44 12.46 21.43
C VAL A 190 10.61 12.56 22.70
N ASP A 191 9.82 13.63 22.81
CA ASP A 191 8.88 13.78 23.92
C ASP A 191 7.75 12.76 23.80
N ASP A 192 7.68 11.87 24.78
CA ASP A 192 6.72 10.78 24.89
C ASP A 192 5.72 10.97 26.04
N THR A 193 5.75 12.12 26.72
CA THR A 193 4.84 12.40 27.85
C THR A 193 3.36 12.28 27.46
N ARG A 194 3.02 12.67 26.22
CA ARG A 194 1.67 12.51 25.65
C ARG A 194 1.24 11.04 25.46
N PHE A 195 2.17 10.09 25.50
CA PHE A 195 1.93 8.65 25.37
C PHE A 195 1.90 7.92 26.73
N ALA A 196 1.96 8.66 27.84
CA ALA A 196 1.97 8.08 29.18
C ALA A 196 0.78 7.11 29.40
N GLY A 197 1.09 5.93 29.97
CA GLY A 197 0.10 4.88 30.22
C GLY A 197 -0.23 4.00 29.00
N LYS A 198 0.34 4.28 27.82
CA LYS A 198 0.24 3.40 26.65
C LYS A 198 1.40 2.39 26.62
N PRO A 199 1.21 1.20 26.04
CA PRO A 199 2.32 0.31 25.72
C PRO A 199 3.22 0.97 24.67
N ILE A 200 4.50 1.15 24.98
CA ILE A 200 5.49 1.76 24.10
C ILE A 200 6.49 0.68 23.68
N TYR A 201 6.80 0.63 22.39
CA TYR A 201 7.94 -0.10 21.84
C TYR A 201 8.90 0.89 21.18
N ARG A 202 10.19 0.80 21.54
CA ARG A 202 11.25 1.68 21.02
C ARG A 202 12.17 0.92 20.09
N THR A 203 12.56 1.55 18.98
CA THR A 203 13.51 1.00 18.02
C THR A 203 14.21 2.11 17.24
N SER A 204 15.15 1.76 16.36
CA SER A 204 15.84 2.72 15.48
C SER A 204 15.06 3.01 14.20
N THR A 205 15.29 4.17 13.57
CA THR A 205 14.71 4.47 12.25
C THR A 205 15.17 3.47 11.18
N SER A 206 16.41 3.00 11.30
CA SER A 206 17.02 2.00 10.41
C SER A 206 16.30 0.65 10.50
N SER A 207 15.92 0.21 11.70
CA SER A 207 15.14 -1.02 11.91
C SER A 207 13.76 -0.89 11.26
N ALA A 208 13.07 0.22 11.53
CA ALA A 208 11.77 0.52 10.95
C ALA A 208 11.79 0.60 9.42
N LEU A 209 12.86 1.14 8.83
CA LEU A 209 13.02 1.21 7.38
C LEU A 209 13.34 -0.15 6.73
N LYS A 210 14.27 -0.92 7.30
CA LYS A 210 14.76 -2.17 6.68
C LYS A 210 13.84 -3.37 6.93
N GLN A 211 13.17 -3.39 8.08
CA GLN A 211 12.39 -4.53 8.57
C GLN A 211 11.06 -4.06 9.18
N PRO A 212 10.21 -3.30 8.43
CA PRO A 212 9.03 -2.65 8.99
C PRO A 212 8.00 -3.64 9.53
N GLN A 213 7.74 -4.75 8.83
CA GLN A 213 6.79 -5.78 9.29
C GLN A 213 7.24 -6.43 10.60
N GLN A 214 8.52 -6.82 10.70
CA GLN A 214 9.07 -7.40 11.92
C GLN A 214 9.09 -6.39 13.06
N THR A 215 9.35 -5.12 12.76
CA THR A 215 9.30 -4.03 13.75
C THR A 215 7.91 -3.91 14.36
N ILE A 216 6.86 -3.94 13.52
CA ILE A 216 5.47 -3.88 13.98
C ILE A 216 5.10 -5.13 14.80
N GLN A 217 5.48 -6.33 14.35
CA GLN A 217 5.23 -7.57 15.09
C GLN A 217 5.88 -7.54 16.48
N LYS A 218 7.16 -7.16 16.56
CA LYS A 218 7.85 -6.99 17.84
C LYS A 218 7.20 -5.94 18.72
N ALA A 219 6.76 -4.83 18.14
CA ALA A 219 6.01 -3.83 18.90
C ALA A 219 4.79 -4.47 19.57
N LEU A 220 3.98 -5.22 18.81
CA LEU A 220 2.78 -5.87 19.32
C LEU A 220 3.02 -6.93 20.40
N GLU A 221 4.20 -7.55 20.40
CA GLU A 221 4.58 -8.61 21.35
C GLU A 221 5.31 -8.07 22.58
N GLU A 222 6.16 -7.06 22.39
CA GLU A 222 7.17 -6.63 23.38
C GLU A 222 6.90 -5.25 23.98
N ALA A 223 5.90 -4.49 23.51
CA ALA A 223 5.61 -3.16 24.06
C ALA A 223 5.24 -3.22 25.53
N GLN A 224 5.77 -2.27 26.30
CA GLN A 224 5.57 -2.18 27.75
C GLN A 224 4.99 -0.83 28.13
N VAL A 225 4.12 -0.81 29.14
CA VAL A 225 3.67 0.44 29.74
C VAL A 225 4.80 0.97 30.60
N GLU A 226 5.45 2.04 30.16
CA GLU A 226 6.43 2.72 30.96
C GLU A 226 5.70 3.49 32.09
N SER A 227 5.95 3.10 33.35
CA SER A 227 5.44 3.86 34.49
C SER A 227 6.28 5.11 34.66
N VAL A 228 5.63 6.27 34.62
CA VAL A 228 6.22 7.55 35.01
C VAL A 228 6.60 7.42 36.49
N GLY A 229 7.90 7.32 36.76
CA GLY A 229 8.49 7.41 38.10
C GLY A 229 8.62 8.86 38.53
#